data_AF-A0A812KFN3-F1
#
_entry.id   AF-A0A812KFN3-F1
#
_cell.length_a   1.000
_cell.length_b   1.000
_cell.length_c   1.000
_cell.angle_alpha   90.00
_cell.angle_beta   90.00
_cell.angle_gamma   90.00
#
_symmetry.space_group_name_H-M   'P 1'
#
loop_
_entity.id
_entity.type
_entity.pdbx_description
1 polymer ?
#
loop_
_entity_poly.entity_id
_entity_poly.type
_entity_poly.pdbx_seq_one_letter_code
_entity_poly.pdbx_strand_id
1 'polypeptide(L)'
;MELPPAAWSPKHSLPLLSQGAGYISLSEEQKAREMSKLQHMIRDFVMEFLQGVFLDAVLEDGSLVPCRCVMDSKLSILMLQVHATTRTVDLTSIQEICSGGELKDLQVTTPLDEHCVTLVMADDQCVSFKHAPQDCGSIRVQG
;
A
#
# COMPACT_ATOMS: atom_id res chain seq x y z
N MET A 1 13.54 58.56 -16.92
CA MET A 1 14.10 57.88 -15.75
C MET A 1 13.65 56.43 -15.88
N GLU A 2 14.39 55.67 -16.69
CA GLU A 2 14.13 54.27 -16.98
C GLU A 2 15.20 53.44 -16.28
N LEU A 3 14.77 52.41 -15.56
CA LEU A 3 15.63 51.37 -14.99
C LEU A 3 15.22 50.02 -15.62
N PRO A 4 16.19 49.14 -15.95
CA PRO A 4 15.99 48.03 -16.87
C PRO A 4 15.30 46.80 -16.21
N PRO A 5 14.69 45.91 -17.01
CA PRO A 5 14.18 44.64 -16.52
C PRO A 5 15.36 43.75 -16.09
N ALA A 6 15.43 43.45 -14.80
CA ALA A 6 16.39 42.51 -14.25
C ALA A 6 16.16 41.12 -14.85
N ALA A 7 17.14 40.71 -15.65
CA ALA A 7 17.30 39.36 -16.14
C ALA A 7 17.47 38.40 -14.96
N TRP A 8 16.50 37.50 -14.75
CA TRP A 8 16.72 36.25 -14.05
C TRP A 8 16.66 35.12 -15.07
N SER A 9 17.82 34.77 -15.63
CA SER A 9 18.03 33.46 -16.25
C SER A 9 18.71 32.56 -15.24
N PRO A 10 18.12 31.43 -14.82
CA PRO A 10 18.90 30.35 -14.26
C PRO A 10 19.60 29.61 -15.41
N LYS A 11 20.83 30.03 -15.71
CA LYS A 11 21.81 29.19 -16.43
C LYS A 11 22.33 28.13 -15.47
N HIS A 12 21.59 27.04 -15.32
CA HIS A 12 22.17 25.77 -14.90
C HIS A 12 21.69 24.71 -15.88
N SER A 13 22.48 24.54 -16.93
CA SER A 13 22.60 23.30 -17.67
C SER A 13 22.86 22.18 -16.67
N LEU A 14 21.80 21.45 -16.31
CA LEU A 14 21.93 20.19 -15.62
C LEU A 14 22.63 19.22 -16.57
N PRO A 15 23.75 18.59 -16.17
CA PRO A 15 24.34 17.54 -16.95
C PRO A 15 23.31 16.42 -17.07
N LEU A 16 23.06 16.01 -18.32
CA LEU A 16 22.36 14.79 -18.66
C LEU A 16 23.07 13.64 -17.93
N LEU A 17 22.50 13.19 -16.80
CA LEU A 17 23.00 12.00 -16.11
C LEU A 17 22.72 10.82 -17.02
N SER A 18 23.76 10.46 -17.76
CA SER A 18 24.05 9.11 -18.18
C SER A 18 24.04 8.22 -16.93
N GLN A 19 23.11 7.26 -16.87
CA GLN A 19 23.38 5.85 -16.55
C GLN A 19 22.08 5.08 -16.34
N GLY A 20 21.65 4.40 -17.41
CA GLY A 20 21.10 3.05 -17.35
C GLY A 20 19.96 2.77 -16.38
N ALA A 21 18.77 3.31 -16.63
CA ALA A 21 17.57 2.49 -16.44
C ALA A 21 17.60 1.44 -17.56
N GLY A 22 18.36 0.36 -17.33
CA GLY A 22 18.36 -0.79 -18.24
C GLY A 22 16.93 -1.25 -18.39
N TYR A 23 16.33 -0.99 -19.56
CA TYR A 23 15.09 -1.66 -19.90
C TYR A 23 15.46 -3.15 -20.00
N ILE A 24 15.11 -3.91 -18.97
CA ILE A 24 15.18 -5.36 -19.06
C ILE A 24 14.05 -5.73 -20.00
N SER A 25 14.36 -5.83 -21.30
CA SER A 25 13.44 -6.41 -22.26
C SER A 25 13.28 -7.87 -21.91
N LEU A 26 12.24 -8.18 -21.14
CA LEU A 26 11.82 -9.55 -20.97
C LEU A 26 11.41 -10.08 -22.35
N SER A 27 11.87 -11.27 -22.71
CA SER A 27 11.33 -11.97 -23.87
C SER A 27 9.83 -12.18 -23.69
N GLU A 28 9.08 -12.36 -24.79
CA GLU A 28 7.64 -12.63 -24.70
C GLU A 28 7.32 -13.83 -23.79
N GLU A 29 8.16 -14.86 -23.84
CA GLU A 29 8.03 -16.03 -22.99
C GLU A 29 8.28 -15.72 -21.51
N GLN A 30 9.27 -14.87 -21.19
CA GLN A 30 9.52 -14.42 -19.83
C GLN A 30 8.37 -13.53 -19.32
N LYS A 31 7.85 -12.62 -20.15
CA LYS A 31 6.69 -11.78 -19.80
C LYS A 31 5.47 -12.64 -19.47
N ALA A 32 5.18 -13.65 -20.29
CA ALA A 32 4.05 -14.55 -20.06
C ALA A 32 4.18 -15.33 -18.74
N ARG A 33 5.39 -15.80 -18.40
CA ARG A 33 5.68 -16.50 -17.15
C ARG A 33 5.51 -15.58 -15.93
N GLU A 34 6.09 -14.39 -15.96
CA GLU A 34 5.97 -13.43 -14.84
C GLU A 34 4.53 -12.93 -14.67
N MET A 35 3.80 -12.70 -15.76
CA MET A 35 2.38 -12.35 -15.71
C MET A 35 1.54 -13.47 -15.08
N SER A 36 1.82 -14.72 -15.44
CA SER A 36 1.11 -15.88 -14.87
C SER A 36 1.38 -16.04 -13.37
N LYS A 37 2.63 -15.82 -12.94
CA LYS A 37 2.99 -15.81 -11.51
C LYS A 37 2.27 -14.70 -10.77
N LEU A 38 2.25 -13.48 -11.32
CA LEU A 38 1.57 -12.34 -10.71
C LEU A 38 0.08 -12.58 -10.56
N GLN A 39 -0.58 -13.10 -11.60
CA GLN A 39 -2.00 -13.46 -11.53
C GLN A 39 -2.29 -14.52 -10.48
N HIS A 40 -1.39 -15.50 -10.33
CA HIS A 40 -1.53 -16.53 -9.29
C HIS A 40 -1.43 -15.91 -7.90
N MET A 41 -0.42 -15.07 -7.64
CA MET A 41 -0.27 -14.37 -6.36
C MET A 41 -1.47 -13.49 -6.02
N ILE A 42 -1.99 -12.74 -6.99
CA ILE A 42 -3.19 -11.91 -6.81
C ILE A 42 -4.39 -12.80 -6.47
N ARG A 43 -4.55 -13.92 -7.18
CA ARG A 43 -5.66 -14.84 -6.96
C ARG A 43 -5.62 -15.41 -5.55
N ASP A 44 -4.47 -15.90 -5.10
CA ASP A 44 -4.31 -16.51 -3.78
C ASP A 44 -4.58 -15.47 -2.70
N PHE A 45 -4.03 -14.26 -2.84
CA PHE A 45 -4.33 -13.13 -1.97
C PHE A 45 -5.83 -12.85 -1.86
N VAL A 46 -6.53 -12.75 -3.00
CA VAL A 46 -7.98 -12.52 -2.99
C VAL A 46 -8.72 -13.67 -2.32
N MET A 47 -8.34 -14.92 -2.59
CA MET A 47 -8.98 -16.09 -1.97
C MET A 47 -8.81 -16.10 -0.44
N GLU A 48 -7.64 -15.73 0.06
CA GLU A 48 -7.40 -15.57 1.50
C GLU A 48 -8.30 -14.50 2.11
N PHE A 49 -8.45 -13.35 1.46
CA PHE A 49 -9.34 -12.29 1.92
C PHE A 49 -10.83 -12.66 1.83
N LEU A 50 -11.24 -13.47 0.87
CA LEU A 50 -12.62 -13.99 0.81
C LEU A 50 -12.92 -14.97 1.95
N GLN A 51 -11.94 -15.79 2.35
CA GLN A 51 -12.06 -16.70 3.50
C GLN A 51 -11.96 -15.95 4.84
N GLY A 52 -11.26 -14.83 4.81
CA GLY A 52 -11.00 -13.97 5.94
C GLY A 52 -9.60 -14.18 6.50
N VAL A 53 -8.82 -13.11 6.52
CA VAL A 53 -7.44 -13.09 7.01
C VAL A 53 -7.36 -12.30 8.32
N PHE A 54 -6.43 -12.65 9.20
CA PHE A 54 -6.14 -11.88 10.41
C PHE A 54 -4.91 -11.02 10.19
N LEU A 55 -5.04 -9.72 10.44
CA LEU A 55 -3.97 -8.72 10.38
C LEU A 55 -3.96 -7.93 11.68
N ASP A 56 -2.82 -7.34 12.04
CA ASP A 56 -2.75 -6.43 13.19
C ASP A 56 -3.12 -5.02 12.73
N ALA A 57 -4.27 -4.53 13.18
CA ALA A 57 -4.66 -3.13 12.96
C ALA A 57 -3.93 -2.23 13.97
N VAL A 58 -3.46 -1.07 13.51
CA VAL A 58 -2.81 -0.07 14.35
C VAL A 58 -3.86 0.94 14.83
N LEU A 59 -3.98 1.09 16.14
CA LEU A 59 -4.87 2.08 16.75
C LEU A 59 -4.19 3.46 16.85
N GLU A 60 -4.97 4.49 17.19
CA GLU A 60 -4.49 5.88 17.32
C GLU A 60 -3.37 6.05 18.36
N ASP A 61 -3.37 5.20 19.40
CA ASP A 61 -2.33 5.17 20.44
C ASP A 61 -1.06 4.39 20.01
N GLY A 62 -1.05 3.85 18.79
CA GLY A 62 0.03 3.02 18.24
C GLY A 62 -0.02 1.55 18.68
N SER A 63 -1.02 1.14 19.47
CA SER A 63 -1.19 -0.26 19.86
C SER A 63 -1.67 -1.12 18.68
N LEU A 64 -1.40 -2.42 18.75
CA LEU A 64 -1.81 -3.38 17.74
C LEU A 64 -2.97 -4.22 18.26
N VAL A 65 -4.02 -4.36 17.44
CA VAL A 65 -5.17 -5.20 17.75
C VAL A 65 -5.43 -6.17 16.59
N PRO A 66 -5.61 -7.47 16.87
CA PRO A 66 -6.00 -8.45 15.85
C PRO A 66 -7.33 -8.06 15.19
N CYS A 67 -7.28 -7.88 13.87
CA CYS A 67 -8.40 -7.51 13.03
C CYS A 67 -8.64 -8.61 12.00
N ARG A 68 -9.85 -9.17 11.98
CA ARG A 68 -10.27 -10.07 10.91
C ARG A 68 -10.76 -9.26 9.72
N CYS A 69 -10.11 -9.42 8.58
CA CYS A 69 -10.41 -8.72 7.34
C CYS A 69 -11.06 -9.69 6.37
N VAL A 70 -12.22 -9.33 5.80
CA VAL A 70 -12.94 -10.16 4.85
C VAL A 70 -13.40 -9.33 3.68
N MET A 71 -13.12 -9.79 2.45
CA MET A 71 -13.64 -9.16 1.24
C MET A 71 -14.93 -9.86 0.80
N ASP A 72 -15.86 -9.13 0.21
CA ASP A 72 -17.04 -9.73 -0.40
C ASP A 72 -16.70 -10.36 -1.76
N SER A 73 -17.53 -11.30 -2.24
CA SER A 73 -17.26 -12.01 -3.49
C SER A 73 -17.25 -11.13 -4.73
N LYS A 74 -17.73 -9.88 -4.64
CA LYS A 74 -17.69 -8.89 -5.73
C LYS A 74 -16.46 -8.00 -5.69
N LEU A 75 -15.57 -8.17 -4.70
CA LEU A 75 -14.37 -7.36 -4.51
C LEU A 75 -14.71 -5.86 -4.47
N SER A 76 -15.74 -5.52 -3.70
CA SER A 76 -16.30 -4.19 -3.59
C SER A 76 -16.30 -3.67 -2.16
N ILE A 77 -16.38 -4.57 -1.18
CA ILE A 77 -16.44 -4.23 0.24
C ILE A 77 -15.37 -5.02 0.98
N LEU A 78 -14.61 -4.31 1.82
CA LEU A 78 -13.72 -4.86 2.83
C LEU A 78 -14.36 -4.70 4.21
N MET A 79 -14.68 -5.81 4.86
CA MET A 79 -15.17 -5.85 6.23
C MET A 79 -13.99 -6.02 7.19
N LEU A 80 -13.92 -5.14 8.17
CA LEU A 80 -12.92 -5.11 9.23
C LEU A 80 -13.61 -5.42 10.55
N GLN A 81 -13.23 -6.52 11.18
CA GLN A 81 -13.79 -6.95 12.45
C GLN A 81 -12.72 -6.92 13.55
N VAL A 82 -12.95 -6.08 14.54
CA VAL A 82 -12.13 -5.95 15.75
C VAL A 82 -13.01 -6.24 16.95
N HIS A 83 -12.72 -7.32 17.67
CA HIS A 83 -13.56 -7.85 18.74
C HIS A 83 -15.03 -8.06 18.29
N ALA A 84 -15.98 -7.33 18.89
CA ALA A 84 -17.40 -7.39 18.58
C ALA A 84 -17.85 -6.30 17.58
N THR A 85 -16.94 -5.43 17.16
CA THR A 85 -17.24 -4.31 16.28
C THR A 85 -16.86 -4.66 14.85
N THR A 86 -17.76 -4.39 13.91
CA THR A 86 -17.50 -4.54 12.48
C THR A 86 -17.65 -3.21 11.79
N ARG A 87 -16.63 -2.84 11.02
CA ARG A 87 -16.65 -1.69 10.11
C ARG A 87 -16.58 -2.20 8.68
N THR A 88 -17.36 -1.60 7.80
CA THR A 88 -17.33 -1.88 6.36
C THR A 88 -16.66 -0.73 5.63
N VAL A 89 -15.75 -1.03 4.72
CA VAL A 89 -15.08 -0.07 3.84
C VAL A 89 -15.45 -0.43 2.41
N ASP A 90 -16.04 0.52 1.68
CA ASP A 90 -16.21 0.38 0.23
C ASP A 90 -14.84 0.58 -0.43
N LEU A 91 -14.40 -0.36 -1.26
CA LEU A 91 -13.09 -0.25 -1.91
C LEU A 91 -13.02 0.95 -2.86
N THR A 92 -14.15 1.40 -3.40
CA THR A 92 -14.22 2.61 -4.22
C THR A 92 -14.05 3.91 -3.42
N SER A 93 -14.22 3.83 -2.09
CA SER A 93 -13.97 4.97 -1.19
C SER A 93 -12.50 5.13 -0.81
N ILE A 94 -11.63 4.17 -1.14
CA ILE A 94 -10.20 4.26 -0.89
C ILE A 94 -9.58 5.21 -1.93
N GLN A 95 -9.08 6.35 -1.46
CA GLN A 95 -8.37 7.32 -2.30
C GLN A 95 -6.92 6.90 -2.54
N GLU A 96 -6.28 6.38 -1.49
CA GLU A 96 -4.86 6.09 -1.49
C GLU A 96 -4.54 4.88 -0.62
N ILE A 97 -3.51 4.13 -1.01
CA ILE A 97 -2.90 3.08 -0.21
C ILE A 97 -1.44 3.47 -0.02
N CYS A 98 -1.07 3.82 1.20
CA CYS A 98 0.28 4.27 1.53
C CYS A 98 1.02 3.16 2.27
N SER A 99 2.23 2.85 1.82
CA SER A 99 3.16 2.04 2.60
C SER A 99 3.93 2.90 3.61
N GLY A 100 4.42 2.32 4.69
CA GLY A 100 4.99 3.03 5.85
C GLY A 100 6.03 4.11 5.53
N GLY A 101 6.80 3.96 4.45
CA GLY A 101 7.77 4.96 4.00
C GLY A 101 7.16 6.20 3.31
N GLU A 102 5.94 6.08 2.78
CA GLU A 102 5.22 7.10 2.00
C GLU A 102 4.33 7.98 2.89
N LEU A 103 4.08 7.57 4.14
CA LEU A 103 3.22 8.31 5.09
C LEU A 103 3.87 9.56 5.71
N LYS A 104 5.11 9.90 5.35
CA LYS A 104 5.80 11.09 5.87
C LYS A 104 5.10 12.40 5.49
N ASP A 105 4.30 12.38 4.44
CA ASP A 105 3.58 13.54 3.92
C ASP A 105 2.11 13.62 4.40
N LEU A 106 1.56 12.55 5.00
CA LEU A 106 0.25 12.59 5.65
C LEU A 106 0.40 13.02 7.11
N GLN A 107 -0.43 13.95 7.58
CA GLN A 107 -0.53 14.36 8.99
C GLN A 107 -1.23 13.28 9.84
N VAL A 108 -0.75 12.04 9.80
CA VAL A 108 -1.29 10.98 10.64
C VAL A 108 -0.75 11.17 12.04
N THR A 109 -1.62 11.19 13.04
CA THR A 109 -1.24 11.32 14.46
C THR A 109 -0.61 10.04 15.01
N THR A 110 -0.87 8.90 14.35
CA THR A 110 -0.40 7.58 14.77
C THR A 110 1.06 7.37 14.36
N PRO A 111 1.94 6.91 15.26
CA PRO A 111 3.33 6.59 14.93
C PRO A 111 3.39 5.30 14.09
N LEU A 112 3.40 5.44 12.78
CA LEU A 112 3.52 4.33 11.83
C LEU A 112 5.00 4.08 11.46
N ASP A 113 5.35 2.81 11.24
CA ASP A 113 6.68 2.40 10.79
C ASP A 113 6.66 1.88 9.35
N GLU A 114 7.83 1.55 8.78
CA GLU A 114 7.98 1.09 7.40
C GLU A 114 7.24 -0.23 7.08
N HIS A 115 6.75 -0.94 8.11
CA HIS A 115 6.00 -2.19 7.97
C HIS A 115 4.48 -1.99 8.03
N CYS A 116 4.03 -0.74 8.13
CA CYS A 116 2.63 -0.38 8.07
C CYS A 116 2.14 -0.21 6.62
N VAL A 117 0.90 -0.59 6.38
CA VAL A 117 0.13 -0.26 5.18
C VAL A 117 -1.13 0.47 5.64
N THR A 118 -1.36 1.66 5.10
CA THR A 118 -2.49 2.51 5.47
C THR A 118 -3.40 2.70 4.28
N LEU A 119 -4.66 2.35 4.46
CA LEU A 119 -5.73 2.76 3.56
C LEU A 119 -6.15 4.18 3.95
N VAL A 120 -6.32 5.07 2.98
CA VAL A 120 -6.83 6.44 3.15
C VAL A 120 -8.16 6.54 2.41
N MET A 121 -9.22 6.94 3.11
CA MET A 121 -10.59 7.00 2.58
C MET A 121 -10.94 8.41 2.08
N ALA A 122 -12.02 8.51 1.30
CA ALA A 122 -12.59 9.75 0.76
C ALA A 122 -13.01 10.78 1.82
N ASP A 123 -13.28 10.33 3.03
CA ASP A 123 -13.74 11.13 4.18
C ASP A 123 -12.60 11.47 5.15
N ASP A 124 -11.35 11.40 4.69
CA ASP A 124 -10.12 11.62 5.45
C ASP A 124 -9.93 10.66 6.65
N GLN A 125 -10.72 9.58 6.73
CA GLN A 125 -10.45 8.50 7.65
C GLN A 125 -9.34 7.59 7.13
N CYS A 126 -8.59 6.97 8.04
CA CYS A 126 -7.56 6.02 7.69
C CYS A 126 -7.68 4.73 8.50
N VAL A 127 -7.22 3.63 7.91
CA VAL A 127 -7.04 2.35 8.60
C VAL A 127 -5.64 1.85 8.29
N SER A 128 -4.85 1.64 9.33
CA SER A 128 -3.48 1.14 9.21
C SER A 128 -3.40 -0.30 9.69
N PHE A 129 -2.70 -1.12 8.93
CA PHE A 129 -2.35 -2.49 9.29
C PHE A 129 -0.84 -2.58 9.41
N LYS A 130 -0.35 -3.34 10.37
CA LYS A 130 1.07 -3.68 10.47
C LYS A 130 1.27 -5.11 10.04
N HIS A 131 2.19 -5.32 9.11
CA HIS A 131 2.67 -6.66 8.85
C HIS A 131 3.52 -7.11 10.03
N ALA A 132 3.21 -8.28 10.60
CA ALA A 132 4.15 -8.90 11.53
C ALA A 132 5.48 -9.09 10.79
N PRO A 133 6.63 -8.77 11.41
CA PRO A 133 7.91 -9.20 10.84
C PRO A 133 7.82 -10.71 10.69
N GLN A 134 7.95 -11.20 9.46
CA GLN A 134 8.06 -12.65 9.26
C GLN A 134 9.34 -13.09 9.96
N ASP A 135 9.21 -13.62 11.18
CA ASP A 135 10.12 -14.66 11.61
C ASP A 135 10.03 -15.74 10.53
N CYS A 136 11.15 -15.95 9.85
CA CYS A 136 11.29 -16.95 8.80
C CYS A 136 10.79 -18.30 9.32
N GLY A 137 9.59 -18.71 8.89
CA GLY A 137 9.07 -20.05 9.12
C GLY A 137 7.73 -20.11 9.85
N SER A 138 6.63 -19.78 9.17
CA SER A 138 5.40 -20.59 9.24
C SER A 138 4.32 -20.05 8.30
N ILE A 139 4.40 -20.41 7.02
CA ILE A 139 3.19 -20.57 6.21
C ILE A 139 2.44 -21.76 6.83
N ARG A 140 1.48 -21.49 7.72
CA ARG A 140 0.53 -22.50 8.16
C ARG A 140 -0.68 -22.46 7.23
N VAL A 141 -0.62 -23.27 6.18
CA VAL A 141 -1.83 -23.72 5.50
C VAL A 141 -2.54 -24.66 6.49
N GLN A 142 -3.62 -24.21 7.12
CA GLN A 142 -4.53 -25.12 7.82
C GLN A 142 -5.51 -25.68 6.79
N GLY A 143 -5.53 -27.01 6.69
CA GLY A 143 -6.41 -27.78 5.82
C GLY A 143 -7.75 -28.15 6.45
#